data_AF-A0A498LF09-F1
#
_entry.id   AF-A0A498LF09-F1
#
_cell.length_a   1.000
_cell.length_b   1.000
_cell.length_c   1.000
_cell.angle_alpha   90.00
_cell.angle_beta   90.00
_cell.angle_gamma   90.00
#
_symmetry.space_group_name_H-M   'P 1'
#
loop_
_entity.id
_entity.type
_entity.pdbx_description
1 polymer ?
#
loop_
_entity_poly.entity_id
_entity_poly.type
_entity_poly.pdbx_seq_one_letter_code
_entity_poly.pdbx_strand_id
1 'polypeptide(L)'
;MECLVFICDQAAGNRTMLTRLGVTKEQPFFSVDGIRVFCLWDPPHLIKNIRNNWRRHGFVLDGNEITWDILEDLYAYDSHQEIRLCCRLTKKHVHLPPFASMRVRLATQVLSHSVAVGIKTLTDIKGLTGQHQQNYLEAARFCENFNGLFDCFNSKQLKDSHKLKCAISDASAHFPFFDKCLEWLPRLKLVGANSNKKQIPCVEGWQHNILCLKMLWSDLRQRHQVSFLLTNRLNQDCLENAFSSIRARGGNRDNPDSVQFECEYRAVATGLMFSNSEKTNCEQDLDALLLQFSTYVSHESPQVIVDPKSIMEEHGYYRVATDFDMMDCTEVRERENFLSSDGVLSSDINPPPFDHDGNVLVYIAGYIADKVVGKFADPEGPCKECKVLSTHVPTDPRYTFLKDKQYTDLALGEKGLKVPRSALVDLVVALEANFRKHINGVVHSVGLGKKLFTSGMEVVMFDLGPVSSCVNKEVILTFSPPGLDLQFS
;
A
#
# COMPACT_ATOMS: atom_id res chain seq x y z
N MET A 1 -5.72 -16.01 30.31
CA MET A 1 -5.27 -15.34 29.07
C MET A 1 -3.78 -15.11 29.20
N GLU A 2 -2.96 -15.61 28.27
CA GLU A 2 -1.50 -15.48 28.32
C GLU A 2 -1.07 -14.29 27.47
N CYS A 3 -0.33 -13.34 28.03
CA CYS A 3 0.23 -12.21 27.29
C CYS A 3 1.60 -12.61 26.74
N LEU A 4 1.72 -12.69 25.41
CA LEU A 4 2.95 -13.12 24.74
C LEU A 4 3.75 -12.00 24.10
N VAL A 5 3.11 -10.86 23.83
CA VAL A 5 3.71 -9.76 23.08
C VAL A 5 3.35 -8.44 23.74
N PHE A 6 4.37 -7.60 23.91
CA PHE A 6 4.27 -6.21 24.33
C PHE A 6 4.75 -5.30 23.20
N ILE A 7 3.96 -4.30 22.84
CA ILE A 7 4.25 -3.43 21.68
C ILE A 7 4.28 -1.98 22.15
N CYS A 8 5.34 -1.25 21.82
CA CYS A 8 5.48 0.16 22.19
C CYS A 8 6.18 0.98 21.10
N ASP A 9 6.02 2.32 21.16
CA ASP A 9 6.71 3.22 20.26
C ASP A 9 8.16 3.46 20.73
N GLN A 10 9.00 4.12 19.92
CA GLN A 10 10.38 4.39 20.30
C GLN A 10 10.57 5.67 21.13
N ALA A 11 9.55 6.12 21.87
CA ALA A 11 9.70 7.25 22.79
C ALA A 11 10.81 6.99 23.82
N ALA A 12 11.41 8.05 24.35
CA ALA A 12 12.53 7.92 25.30
C ALA A 12 12.15 7.10 26.54
N GLY A 13 10.94 7.31 27.10
CA GLY A 13 10.43 6.56 28.24
C GLY A 13 10.31 5.06 27.95
N ASN A 14 9.74 4.68 26.80
CA ASN A 14 9.57 3.28 26.40
C ASN A 14 10.92 2.58 26.18
N ARG A 15 11.90 3.27 25.58
CA ARG A 15 13.28 2.77 25.48
C ARG A 15 13.91 2.52 26.85
N THR A 16 13.81 3.48 27.76
CA THR A 16 14.33 3.32 29.13
C THR A 16 13.64 2.18 29.87
N MET A 17 12.33 2.04 29.72
CA MET A 17 11.57 0.94 30.32
C MET A 17 12.06 -0.42 29.81
N LEU A 18 12.16 -0.63 28.49
CA LEU A 18 12.64 -1.89 27.94
C LEU A 18 14.08 -2.21 28.38
N THR A 19 14.95 -1.19 28.45
CA THR A 19 16.32 -1.38 29.00
C THR A 19 16.29 -1.82 30.46
N ARG A 20 15.42 -1.23 31.30
CA ARG A 20 15.27 -1.63 32.72
C ARG A 20 14.71 -3.03 32.87
N LEU A 21 13.88 -3.48 31.93
CA LEU A 21 13.36 -4.84 31.86
C LEU A 21 14.39 -5.86 31.30
N GLY A 22 15.62 -5.42 30.99
CA GLY A 22 16.68 -6.28 30.47
C GLY A 22 16.49 -6.71 29.01
N VAL A 23 15.61 -6.02 28.27
CA VAL A 23 15.34 -6.34 26.87
C VAL A 23 16.49 -5.83 25.98
N THR A 24 17.08 -6.73 25.21
CA THR A 24 18.13 -6.45 24.21
C THR A 24 17.79 -7.03 22.86
N LYS A 25 18.66 -6.87 21.85
CA LYS A 25 18.48 -7.48 20.52
C LYS A 25 18.57 -9.01 20.59
N GLU A 26 19.45 -9.52 21.43
CA GLU A 26 19.72 -10.95 21.64
C GLU A 26 18.66 -11.59 22.54
N GLN A 27 18.09 -10.79 23.45
CA GLN A 27 17.01 -11.19 24.33
C GLN A 27 15.83 -10.20 24.19
N PRO A 28 15.05 -10.29 23.10
CA PRO A 28 13.97 -9.35 22.79
C PRO A 28 12.68 -9.64 23.57
N PHE A 29 12.81 -10.13 24.80
CA PHE A 29 11.70 -10.46 25.69
C PHE A 29 12.12 -10.30 27.15
N PHE A 30 11.14 -10.07 28.02
CA PHE A 30 11.29 -10.22 29.47
C PHE A 30 10.40 -11.39 29.95
N SER A 31 10.60 -11.85 31.18
CA SER A 31 9.84 -12.97 31.75
C SER A 31 8.89 -12.47 32.84
N VAL A 32 7.65 -12.96 32.84
CA VAL A 32 6.65 -12.75 33.89
C VAL A 32 6.10 -14.11 34.26
N ASP A 33 6.28 -14.53 35.52
CA ASP A 33 5.80 -15.84 36.02
C ASP A 33 6.21 -17.04 35.16
N GLY A 34 7.42 -16.98 34.59
CA GLY A 34 7.96 -18.02 33.69
C GLY A 34 7.51 -17.91 32.22
N ILE A 35 6.67 -16.93 31.89
CA ILE A 35 6.17 -16.68 30.54
C ILE A 35 7.01 -15.59 29.87
N ARG A 36 7.49 -15.87 28.65
CA ARG A 36 8.24 -14.90 27.85
C ARG A 36 7.29 -13.92 27.17
N VAL A 37 7.48 -12.63 27.45
CA VAL A 37 6.76 -11.52 26.82
C VAL A 37 7.69 -10.83 25.82
N PHE A 38 7.46 -11.12 24.53
CA PHE A 38 8.25 -10.60 23.42
C PHE A 38 7.94 -9.13 23.17
N CYS A 39 8.98 -8.30 23.05
CA CYS A 39 8.86 -6.86 22.93
C CYS A 39 9.08 -6.42 21.48
N LEU A 40 8.08 -5.78 20.88
CA LEU A 40 8.19 -5.20 19.53
C LEU A 40 8.08 -3.68 19.57
N TRP A 41 8.87 -3.03 18.72
CA TRP A 41 8.65 -1.65 18.36
C TRP A 41 7.54 -1.56 17.32
N ASP A 42 6.73 -0.51 17.38
CA ASP A 42 5.65 -0.35 16.41
C ASP A 42 6.15 -0.14 14.96
N PRO A 43 5.86 -1.06 14.01
CA PRO A 43 6.35 -0.96 12.64
C PRO A 43 5.88 0.29 11.87
N PRO A 44 4.60 0.73 11.95
CA PRO A 44 4.15 2.03 11.42
C PRO A 44 4.97 3.23 11.91
N HIS A 45 5.32 3.29 13.20
CA HIS A 45 6.22 4.31 13.73
C HIS A 45 7.65 4.19 13.18
N LEU A 46 8.19 2.97 13.04
CA LEU A 46 9.53 2.74 12.49
C LEU A 46 9.64 3.20 11.03
N ILE A 47 8.70 2.81 10.15
CA ILE A 47 8.73 3.18 8.72
C ILE A 47 8.63 4.71 8.54
N LYS A 48 7.80 5.35 9.38
CA LYS A 48 7.66 6.81 9.44
C LYS A 48 8.97 7.49 9.84
N ASN A 49 9.68 6.94 10.83
CA ASN A 49 10.96 7.46 11.27
C ASN A 49 12.05 7.28 10.21
N ILE A 50 12.04 6.18 9.45
CA ILE A 50 12.94 5.99 8.31
C ILE A 50 12.74 7.10 7.27
N ARG A 51 11.48 7.33 6.83
CA ARG A 51 11.17 8.42 5.89
C ARG A 51 11.62 9.78 6.43
N ASN A 52 11.32 10.06 7.70
CA ASN A 52 11.67 11.34 8.31
C ASN A 52 13.19 11.56 8.39
N ASN A 53 13.97 10.52 8.68
CA ASN A 53 15.43 10.58 8.66
C ASN A 53 15.98 10.73 7.23
N TRP A 54 15.42 10.01 6.26
CA TRP A 54 15.80 10.13 4.85
C TRP A 54 15.62 11.57 4.37
N ARG A 55 14.47 12.18 4.65
CA ARG A 55 14.19 13.58 4.28
C ARG A 55 15.12 14.59 4.95
N ARG A 56 15.46 14.39 6.23
CA ARG A 56 16.22 15.38 7.01
C ARG A 56 17.72 15.28 6.82
N HIS A 57 18.22 14.07 6.61
CA HIS A 57 19.65 13.78 6.70
C HIS A 57 20.18 12.97 5.53
N GLY A 58 19.35 12.17 4.84
CA GLY A 58 19.84 11.16 3.93
C GLY A 58 20.48 9.96 4.63
N PHE A 59 20.76 8.92 3.85
CA PHE A 59 21.51 7.75 4.28
C PHE A 59 22.76 7.54 3.41
N VAL A 60 23.73 6.79 3.93
CA VAL A 60 24.90 6.32 3.19
C VAL A 60 24.99 4.80 3.37
N LEU A 61 25.23 4.11 2.25
CA LEU A 61 25.43 2.67 2.23
C LEU A 61 26.63 2.34 1.33
N ASP A 62 27.68 1.77 1.94
CA ASP A 62 28.88 1.29 1.23
C ASP A 62 29.51 2.35 0.30
N GLY A 63 29.46 3.63 0.70
CA GLY A 63 29.98 4.78 -0.06
C GLY A 63 28.96 5.49 -0.95
N ASN A 64 27.79 4.89 -1.18
CA ASN A 64 26.72 5.47 -1.99
C ASN A 64 25.79 6.33 -1.13
N GLU A 65 25.44 7.52 -1.62
CA GLU A 65 24.56 8.45 -0.92
C GLU A 65 23.11 8.29 -1.36
N ILE A 66 22.23 8.08 -0.38
CA ILE A 66 20.78 7.95 -0.53
C ILE A 66 20.17 9.24 0.04
N THR A 67 20.19 10.31 -0.75
CA THR A 67 19.70 11.63 -0.36
C THR A 67 18.22 11.81 -0.72
N TRP A 68 17.55 12.77 -0.10
CA TRP A 68 16.15 13.07 -0.39
C TRP A 68 15.96 13.64 -1.80
N ASP A 69 16.97 14.32 -2.33
CA ASP A 69 17.00 14.93 -3.66
C ASP A 69 16.69 13.92 -4.77
N ILE A 70 17.03 12.64 -4.59
CA ILE A 70 16.68 11.55 -5.53
C ILE A 70 15.15 11.40 -5.65
N LEU A 71 14.42 11.52 -4.54
CA LEU A 71 12.96 11.48 -4.53
C LEU A 71 12.37 12.77 -5.11
N GLU A 72 12.98 13.93 -4.80
CA GLU A 72 12.56 15.21 -5.38
C GLU A 72 12.72 15.20 -6.89
N ASP A 73 13.82 14.64 -7.39
CA ASP A 73 14.12 14.51 -8.81
C ASP A 73 13.13 13.57 -9.51
N LEU A 74 12.83 12.41 -8.91
CA LEU A 74 11.78 11.52 -9.41
C LEU A 74 10.44 12.25 -9.50
N TYR A 75 10.05 12.97 -8.46
CA TYR A 75 8.79 13.69 -8.47
C TYR A 75 8.78 14.82 -9.50
N ALA A 76 9.88 15.58 -9.62
CA ALA A 76 10.02 16.65 -10.59
C ALA A 76 9.88 16.11 -12.02
N TYR A 77 10.51 14.98 -12.34
CA TYR A 77 10.34 14.35 -13.65
C TYR A 77 8.92 13.80 -13.84
N ASP A 78 8.45 12.95 -12.91
CA ASP A 78 7.20 12.18 -13.03
C ASP A 78 5.93 13.04 -12.97
N SER A 79 5.97 14.19 -12.27
CA SER A 79 4.80 15.07 -12.14
C SER A 79 4.45 15.85 -13.41
N HIS A 80 5.43 16.02 -14.32
CA HIS A 80 5.22 16.67 -15.62
C HIS A 80 4.83 15.69 -16.73
N GLN A 81 4.84 14.38 -16.44
CA GLN A 81 4.43 13.36 -17.40
C GLN A 81 2.91 13.26 -17.46
N GLU A 82 2.36 13.10 -18.67
CA GLU A 82 0.93 12.90 -18.86
C GLU A 82 0.49 11.54 -18.32
N ILE A 83 1.34 10.51 -18.51
CA ILE A 83 1.19 9.19 -17.89
C ILE A 83 2.27 9.02 -16.83
N ARG A 84 1.89 8.89 -15.57
CA ARG A 84 2.85 8.87 -14.44
C ARG A 84 3.27 7.46 -14.05
N LEU A 85 4.57 7.25 -13.79
CA LEU A 85 5.17 6.04 -13.21
C LEU A 85 4.69 5.83 -11.77
N CYS A 86 4.61 6.93 -11.00
CA CYS A 86 4.34 6.96 -9.57
C CYS A 86 3.08 7.78 -9.27
N CYS A 87 1.92 7.38 -9.81
CA CYS A 87 0.65 8.12 -9.69
C CYS A 87 0.22 8.48 -8.25
N ARG A 88 0.64 7.68 -7.25
CA ARG A 88 0.35 7.93 -5.83
C ARG A 88 1.29 8.95 -5.18
N LEU A 89 2.45 9.20 -5.77
CA LEU A 89 3.40 10.19 -5.28
C LEU A 89 2.87 11.58 -5.67
N THR A 90 2.71 12.45 -4.67
CA THR A 90 2.17 13.81 -4.85
C THR A 90 3.08 14.81 -4.16
N LYS A 91 2.89 16.11 -4.42
CA LYS A 91 3.63 17.20 -3.76
C LYS A 91 3.67 17.05 -2.23
N LYS A 92 2.58 16.58 -1.61
CA LYS A 92 2.44 16.36 -0.16
C LYS A 92 3.36 15.26 0.39
N HIS A 93 3.90 14.39 -0.46
CA HIS A 93 4.87 13.35 -0.07
C HIS A 93 6.29 13.89 0.00
N VAL A 94 6.64 14.77 -0.94
CA VAL A 94 7.98 15.34 -1.13
C VAL A 94 8.16 16.57 -0.23
N HIS A 95 7.25 17.53 -0.38
CA HIS A 95 7.16 18.72 0.46
C HIS A 95 6.10 18.51 1.53
N LEU A 96 6.52 17.92 2.66
CA LEU A 96 5.62 17.58 3.76
C LEU A 96 5.00 18.85 4.37
N PRO A 97 3.66 19.02 4.29
CA PRO A 97 3.01 20.08 5.04
C PRO A 97 3.07 19.80 6.55
N PRO A 98 2.71 20.78 7.40
CA PRO A 98 2.56 20.54 8.84
C PRO A 98 1.74 19.27 9.12
N PHE A 99 2.14 18.49 10.12
CA PHE A 99 1.53 17.21 10.53
C PHE A 99 1.63 16.05 9.51
N ALA A 100 2.04 16.26 8.26
CA ALA A 100 2.25 15.16 7.30
C ALA A 100 3.45 14.26 7.66
N SER A 101 4.37 14.75 8.48
CA SER A 101 5.44 13.95 9.09
C SER A 101 4.90 12.81 9.96
N MET A 102 3.68 12.95 10.49
CA MET A 102 3.01 11.96 11.35
C MET A 102 2.22 10.90 10.56
N ARG A 103 1.86 11.18 9.30
CA ARG A 103 1.00 10.31 8.48
C ARG A 103 1.78 9.11 7.93
N VAL A 104 1.52 7.92 8.48
CA VAL A 104 2.14 6.65 8.06
C VAL A 104 1.87 6.36 6.57
N ARG A 105 0.66 6.64 6.08
CA ARG A 105 0.29 6.46 4.66
C ARG A 105 1.27 7.16 3.70
N LEU A 106 1.69 8.39 4.01
CA LEU A 106 2.64 9.11 3.16
C LEU A 106 4.02 8.45 3.21
N ALA A 107 4.44 7.96 4.37
CA ALA A 107 5.73 7.28 4.51
C ALA A 107 5.77 5.95 3.74
N THR A 108 4.70 5.15 3.82
CA THR A 108 4.63 3.86 3.10
C THR A 108 4.48 4.04 1.60
N GLN A 109 3.83 5.13 1.14
CA GLN A 109 3.77 5.47 -0.29
C GLN A 109 5.14 5.93 -0.83
N VAL A 110 5.93 6.68 -0.04
CA VAL A 110 7.31 7.05 -0.39
C VAL A 110 8.23 5.83 -0.42
N LEU A 111 8.18 4.98 0.61
CA LEU A 111 9.00 3.77 0.73
C LEU A 111 8.30 2.57 0.11
N SER A 112 7.84 2.72 -1.14
CA SER A 112 7.08 1.69 -1.85
C SER A 112 7.85 1.08 -3.00
N HIS A 113 7.45 -0.13 -3.41
CA HIS A 113 7.94 -0.77 -4.63
C HIS A 113 7.76 0.11 -5.87
N SER A 114 6.66 0.88 -5.93
CA SER A 114 6.42 1.75 -7.08
C SER A 114 7.43 2.88 -7.20
N VAL A 115 7.82 3.49 -6.07
CA VAL A 115 8.86 4.51 -6.03
C VAL A 115 10.22 3.90 -6.34
N ALA A 116 10.54 2.73 -5.80
CA ALA A 116 11.79 2.03 -6.11
C ALA A 116 11.97 1.80 -7.61
N VAL A 117 10.93 1.30 -8.28
CA VAL A 117 10.95 1.10 -9.73
C VAL A 117 10.99 2.44 -10.47
N GLY A 118 10.25 3.45 -10.01
CA GLY A 118 10.33 4.81 -10.57
C GLY A 118 11.77 5.36 -10.55
N ILE A 119 12.52 5.17 -9.46
CA ILE A 119 13.92 5.58 -9.35
C ILE A 119 14.80 4.80 -10.33
N LYS A 120 14.61 3.49 -10.47
CA LYS A 120 15.35 2.67 -11.46
C LYS A 120 15.11 3.17 -12.88
N THR A 121 13.84 3.35 -13.25
CA THR A 121 13.46 3.85 -14.58
C THR A 121 14.00 5.26 -14.83
N LEU A 122 13.98 6.13 -13.83
CA LEU A 122 14.57 7.48 -13.93
C LEU A 122 16.08 7.43 -14.17
N THR A 123 16.77 6.45 -13.59
CA THR A 123 18.21 6.23 -13.79
C THR A 123 18.49 5.96 -15.27
N ASP A 124 17.67 5.13 -15.90
CA ASP A 124 17.78 4.80 -17.33
C ASP A 124 17.40 5.99 -18.21
N ILE A 125 16.29 6.67 -17.90
CA ILE A 125 15.81 7.86 -18.63
C ILE A 125 16.88 8.95 -18.68
N LYS A 126 17.55 9.19 -17.56
CA LYS A 126 18.59 10.22 -17.44
C LYS A 126 19.96 9.75 -17.91
N GLY A 127 20.12 8.49 -18.28
CA GLY A 127 21.42 7.92 -18.66
C GLY A 127 22.49 8.11 -17.58
N LEU A 128 22.11 7.98 -16.30
CA LEU A 128 23.06 8.21 -15.20
C LEU A 128 24.15 7.14 -15.22
N THR A 129 25.39 7.57 -15.03
CA THR A 129 26.57 6.67 -14.99
C THR A 129 27.42 6.91 -13.74
N GLY A 130 28.32 5.97 -13.44
CA GLY A 130 29.27 6.08 -12.33
C GLY A 130 28.59 6.15 -10.96
N GLN A 131 29.11 7.02 -10.08
CA GLN A 131 28.64 7.15 -8.70
C GLN A 131 27.18 7.59 -8.59
N HIS A 132 26.73 8.47 -9.48
CA HIS A 132 25.34 8.95 -9.49
C HIS A 132 24.37 7.80 -9.79
N GLN A 133 24.71 6.92 -10.74
CA GLN A 133 23.92 5.73 -11.02
C GLN A 133 23.80 4.83 -9.78
N GLN A 134 24.93 4.58 -9.09
CA GLN A 134 24.92 3.73 -7.90
C GLN A 134 24.10 4.33 -6.76
N ASN A 135 24.16 5.65 -6.56
CA ASN A 135 23.32 6.35 -5.58
C ASN A 135 21.82 6.13 -5.83
N TYR A 136 21.37 6.24 -7.08
CA TYR A 136 19.96 6.03 -7.45
C TYR A 136 19.56 4.56 -7.31
N LEU A 137 20.40 3.63 -7.75
CA LEU A 137 20.12 2.20 -7.61
C LEU A 137 20.05 1.77 -6.14
N GLU A 138 20.92 2.32 -5.28
CA GLU A 138 20.85 2.07 -3.83
C GLU A 138 19.63 2.73 -3.18
N ALA A 139 19.20 3.92 -3.63
CA ALA A 139 17.95 4.53 -3.19
C ALA A 139 16.72 3.70 -3.58
N ALA A 140 16.74 3.09 -4.77
CA ALA A 140 15.70 2.15 -5.18
C ALA A 140 15.68 0.90 -4.31
N ARG A 141 16.84 0.26 -4.06
CA ARG A 141 16.98 -0.90 -3.16
C ARG A 141 16.56 -0.57 -1.73
N PHE A 142 16.86 0.64 -1.27
CA PHE A 142 16.44 1.15 0.04
C PHE A 142 14.92 1.20 0.16
N CYS A 143 14.22 1.75 -0.85
CA CYS A 143 12.75 1.76 -0.89
C CYS A 143 12.17 0.33 -0.97
N GLU A 144 12.75 -0.55 -1.78
CA GLU A 144 12.34 -1.96 -1.91
C GLU A 144 12.48 -2.75 -0.60
N ASN A 145 13.62 -2.64 0.08
CA ASN A 145 13.86 -3.35 1.34
C ASN A 145 12.91 -2.86 2.44
N PHE A 146 12.66 -1.54 2.54
CA PHE A 146 11.72 -1.02 3.53
C PHE A 146 10.25 -1.32 3.18
N ASN A 147 9.88 -1.36 1.90
CA ASN A 147 8.57 -1.87 1.47
C ASN A 147 8.39 -3.32 1.94
N GLY A 148 9.35 -4.20 1.63
CA GLY A 148 9.31 -5.60 2.01
C GLY A 148 9.27 -5.79 3.54
N LEU A 149 10.07 -5.04 4.29
CA LEU A 149 10.01 -5.05 5.76
C LEU A 149 8.64 -4.65 6.28
N PHE A 150 8.05 -3.58 5.75
CA PHE A 150 6.73 -3.16 6.20
C PHE A 150 5.64 -4.18 5.84
N ASP A 151 5.72 -4.81 4.67
CA ASP A 151 4.80 -5.89 4.26
C ASP A 151 4.90 -7.11 5.21
N CYS A 152 6.11 -7.54 5.56
CA CYS A 152 6.35 -8.63 6.53
C CYS A 152 5.70 -8.38 7.89
N PHE A 153 5.68 -7.12 8.33
CA PHE A 153 5.16 -6.71 9.64
C PHE A 153 3.71 -6.19 9.58
N ASN A 154 3.04 -6.32 8.44
CA ASN A 154 1.67 -5.82 8.24
C ASN A 154 0.78 -6.79 7.45
N SER A 155 1.04 -8.10 7.57
CA SER A 155 0.24 -9.13 6.90
C SER A 155 -1.15 -9.27 7.52
N LYS A 156 -2.19 -9.18 6.69
CA LYS A 156 -3.60 -9.32 7.06
C LYS A 156 -4.23 -10.64 6.60
N GLN A 157 -3.61 -11.34 5.65
CA GLN A 157 -4.20 -12.48 4.96
C GLN A 157 -3.23 -13.65 4.90
N LEU A 158 -3.76 -14.88 4.86
CA LEU A 158 -2.96 -16.10 4.75
C LEU A 158 -2.14 -16.15 3.46
N LYS A 159 -2.74 -15.71 2.35
CA LYS A 159 -2.14 -15.69 1.03
C LYS A 159 -2.37 -14.31 0.41
N ASP A 160 -1.33 -13.75 -0.18
CA ASP A 160 -1.34 -12.55 -1.01
C ASP A 160 -0.52 -12.87 -2.28
N SER A 161 -0.78 -12.13 -3.34
CA SER A 161 0.08 -12.10 -4.53
C SER A 161 1.53 -11.74 -4.19
N HIS A 162 1.74 -10.91 -3.17
CA HIS A 162 3.04 -10.52 -2.67
C HIS A 162 3.47 -11.43 -1.53
N LYS A 163 4.52 -12.24 -1.75
CA LYS A 163 4.94 -13.32 -0.83
C LYS A 163 5.27 -12.83 0.59
N LEU A 164 5.82 -11.62 0.72
CA LEU A 164 6.16 -11.00 2.01
C LEU A 164 4.95 -10.39 2.74
N LYS A 165 3.78 -10.35 2.11
CA LYS A 165 2.54 -9.84 2.70
C LYS A 165 1.59 -10.97 3.14
N CYS A 166 1.97 -12.23 2.86
CA CYS A 166 1.30 -13.42 3.37
C CYS A 166 1.54 -13.61 4.87
N ALA A 167 0.76 -14.47 5.50
CA ALA A 167 1.03 -14.89 6.87
C ALA A 167 2.41 -15.59 6.96
N ILE A 168 3.10 -15.41 8.08
CA ILE A 168 4.35 -16.13 8.35
C ILE A 168 4.03 -17.61 8.54
N SER A 169 4.81 -18.46 7.88
CA SER A 169 4.78 -19.93 8.01
C SER A 169 6.17 -20.51 7.74
N ASP A 170 6.39 -21.80 8.05
CA ASP A 170 7.69 -22.47 7.90
C ASP A 170 8.24 -22.41 6.45
N ALA A 171 7.34 -22.40 5.46
CA ALA A 171 7.70 -22.33 4.03
C ALA A 171 7.66 -20.89 3.47
N SER A 172 7.49 -19.88 4.31
CA SER A 172 7.31 -18.51 3.85
C SER A 172 8.63 -17.82 3.48
N ALA A 173 8.56 -16.88 2.52
CA ALA A 173 9.73 -16.14 2.04
C ALA A 173 10.31 -15.14 3.06
N HIS A 174 9.70 -15.01 4.24
CA HIS A 174 10.08 -14.04 5.26
C HIS A 174 11.47 -14.29 5.83
N PHE A 175 11.83 -15.54 6.15
CA PHE A 175 13.09 -15.83 6.84
C PHE A 175 14.34 -15.52 6.01
N PRO A 176 14.44 -15.93 4.73
CA PRO A 176 15.56 -15.51 3.87
C PRO A 176 15.62 -13.99 3.69
N PHE A 177 14.46 -13.34 3.58
CA PHE A 177 14.39 -11.88 3.49
C PHE A 177 14.85 -11.18 4.79
N PHE A 178 14.49 -11.73 5.95
CA PHE A 178 14.95 -11.26 7.25
C PHE A 178 16.46 -11.37 7.40
N ASP A 179 17.06 -12.48 6.96
CA ASP A 179 18.52 -12.67 7.03
C ASP A 179 19.24 -11.64 6.16
N LYS A 180 18.76 -11.42 4.92
CA LYS A 180 19.25 -10.33 4.06
C LYS A 180 19.14 -8.95 4.72
N CYS A 181 18.01 -8.68 5.39
CA CYS A 181 17.79 -7.40 6.07
C CYS A 181 18.69 -7.23 7.29
N LEU A 182 18.97 -8.30 8.04
CA LEU A 182 19.86 -8.28 9.20
C LEU A 182 21.32 -8.02 8.81
N GLU A 183 21.75 -8.41 7.62
CA GLU A 183 23.06 -8.03 7.08
C GLU A 183 23.08 -6.57 6.60
N TRP A 184 21.99 -6.11 5.99
CA TRP A 184 21.89 -4.80 5.35
C TRP A 184 21.68 -3.64 6.34
N LEU A 185 20.74 -3.76 7.27
CA LEU A 185 20.37 -2.70 8.22
C LEU A 185 21.59 -2.16 9.02
N PRO A 186 22.55 -2.99 9.48
CA PRO A 186 23.73 -2.50 10.17
C PRO A 186 24.64 -1.56 9.36
N ARG A 187 24.64 -1.69 8.03
CA ARG A 187 25.50 -0.90 7.13
C ARG A 187 24.93 0.48 6.83
N LEU A 188 23.63 0.71 7.06
CA LEU A 188 23.00 2.01 6.88
C LEU A 188 23.48 3.02 7.91
N LYS A 189 24.03 4.13 7.42
CA LYS A 189 24.46 5.28 8.23
C LYS A 189 23.75 6.54 7.76
N LEU A 190 23.69 7.59 8.59
CA LEU A 190 23.24 8.91 8.11
C LEU A 190 24.38 9.60 7.35
N VAL A 191 24.05 10.42 6.36
CA VAL A 191 25.03 11.29 5.70
C VAL A 191 25.65 12.22 6.76
N GLY A 192 26.98 12.38 6.73
CA GLY A 192 27.71 13.21 7.68
C GLY A 192 27.78 12.65 9.13
N ALA A 193 27.41 11.39 9.35
CA ALA A 193 27.60 10.76 10.66
C ALA A 193 29.07 10.41 10.90
N ASN A 194 29.67 10.98 11.96
CA ASN A 194 30.97 10.54 12.45
C ASN A 194 30.91 9.06 12.89
N SER A 195 31.97 8.31 12.64
CA SER A 195 32.12 6.88 12.97
C SER A 195 31.83 6.50 14.44
N ASN A 196 31.87 7.47 15.36
CA ASN A 196 31.60 7.28 16.79
C ASN A 196 30.13 7.47 17.21
N LYS A 197 29.19 7.77 16.30
CA LYS A 197 27.78 7.95 16.66
C LYS A 197 27.06 6.60 16.78
N LYS A 198 26.24 6.46 17.82
CA LYS A 198 25.29 5.34 18.00
C LYS A 198 24.42 5.19 16.75
N GLN A 199 24.09 3.94 16.42
CA GLN A 199 23.21 3.61 15.31
C GLN A 199 21.83 4.27 15.46
N ILE A 200 21.17 4.52 14.33
CA ILE A 200 19.91 5.24 14.27
C ILE A 200 18.82 4.40 14.98
N PRO A 201 18.08 4.94 15.97
CA PRO A 201 17.14 4.14 16.77
C PRO A 201 16.10 3.36 15.96
N CYS A 202 15.59 3.92 14.86
CA CYS A 202 14.62 3.21 14.03
C CYS A 202 15.25 2.06 13.22
N VAL A 203 16.52 2.18 12.84
CA VAL A 203 17.27 1.09 12.18
C VAL A 203 17.58 -0.04 13.17
N GLU A 204 17.97 0.31 14.41
CA GLU A 204 18.08 -0.67 15.50
C GLU A 204 16.73 -1.32 15.81
N GLY A 205 15.65 -0.54 15.76
CA GLY A 205 14.28 -1.02 15.99
C GLY A 205 13.85 -2.07 14.97
N TRP A 206 14.17 -1.89 13.69
CA TRP A 206 13.92 -2.91 12.66
C TRP A 206 14.73 -4.19 12.90
N GLN A 207 16.02 -4.08 13.25
CA GLN A 207 16.83 -5.26 13.59
C GLN A 207 16.24 -6.02 14.78
N HIS A 208 15.89 -5.30 15.84
CA HIS A 208 15.24 -5.83 17.04
C HIS A 208 13.94 -6.56 16.69
N ASN A 209 13.07 -5.92 15.90
CA ASN A 209 11.80 -6.50 15.48
C ASN A 209 11.98 -7.79 14.69
N ILE A 210 12.95 -7.85 13.77
CA ILE A 210 13.23 -9.06 12.99
C ILE A 210 13.65 -10.21 13.91
N LEU A 211 14.60 -9.97 14.81
CA LEU A 211 15.08 -10.99 15.76
C LEU A 211 13.96 -11.44 16.69
N CYS A 212 13.19 -10.48 17.23
CA CYS A 212 12.03 -10.74 18.06
C CYS A 212 10.98 -11.59 17.36
N LEU A 213 10.66 -11.27 16.11
CA LEU A 213 9.64 -12.01 15.34
C LEU A 213 10.10 -13.43 15.00
N LYS A 214 11.40 -13.62 14.68
CA LYS A 214 11.99 -14.96 14.49
C LYS A 214 11.88 -15.80 15.77
N MET A 215 12.17 -15.23 16.93
CA MET A 215 12.09 -15.94 18.22
C MET A 215 10.64 -16.20 18.64
N LEU A 216 9.75 -15.22 18.46
CA LEU A 216 8.32 -15.36 18.72
C LEU A 216 7.72 -16.47 17.86
N TRP A 217 8.05 -16.54 16.57
CA TRP A 217 7.58 -17.61 15.69
C TRP A 217 8.00 -18.99 16.20
N SER A 218 9.29 -19.18 16.49
CA SER A 218 9.80 -20.45 17.01
C SER A 218 9.12 -20.86 18.32
N ASP A 219 8.89 -19.90 19.22
CA ASP A 219 8.23 -20.14 20.50
C ASP A 219 6.74 -20.50 20.34
N LEU A 220 6.01 -19.79 19.48
CA LEU A 220 4.61 -20.10 19.14
C LEU A 220 4.48 -21.49 18.50
N ARG A 221 5.44 -21.89 17.65
CA ARG A 221 5.46 -23.22 17.05
C ARG A 221 5.69 -24.31 18.07
N GLN A 222 6.68 -24.13 18.96
CA GLN A 222 7.04 -25.15 19.95
C GLN A 222 5.97 -25.32 21.04
N ARG A 223 5.40 -24.22 21.54
CA ARG A 223 4.47 -24.26 22.68
C ARG A 223 3.02 -24.44 22.25
N HIS A 224 2.62 -23.81 21.15
CA HIS A 224 1.21 -23.68 20.75
C HIS A 224 0.88 -24.34 19.40
N GLN A 225 1.89 -24.89 18.69
CA GLN A 225 1.71 -25.60 17.41
C GLN A 225 0.97 -24.78 16.33
N VAL A 226 1.09 -23.46 16.39
CA VAL A 226 0.42 -22.51 15.49
C VAL A 226 0.87 -22.74 14.05
N SER A 227 -0.04 -22.78 13.07
CA SER A 227 0.31 -23.04 11.66
C SER A 227 0.72 -21.80 10.88
N PHE A 228 0.29 -20.61 11.30
CA PHE A 228 0.62 -19.33 10.67
C PHE A 228 0.52 -18.15 11.64
N LEU A 229 1.20 -17.04 11.34
CA LEU A 229 1.11 -15.80 12.12
C LEU A 229 0.76 -14.61 11.24
N LEU A 230 -0.32 -13.90 11.60
CA LEU A 230 -0.72 -12.63 10.99
C LEU A 230 -0.08 -11.47 11.74
N THR A 231 0.84 -10.76 11.08
CA THR A 231 1.66 -9.71 11.70
C THR A 231 0.96 -8.37 11.80
N ASN A 232 -0.16 -8.14 11.11
CA ASN A 232 -0.97 -6.92 11.28
C ASN A 232 -1.53 -6.77 12.72
N ARG A 233 -1.54 -7.84 13.52
CA ARG A 233 -1.92 -7.78 14.94
C ARG A 233 -0.75 -7.41 15.87
N LEU A 234 0.45 -7.23 15.32
CA LEU A 234 1.69 -6.93 16.04
C LEU A 234 2.12 -5.46 15.84
N ASN A 235 1.15 -4.54 15.92
CA ASN A 235 1.35 -3.09 15.90
C ASN A 235 0.35 -2.39 16.85
N GLN A 236 0.45 -1.06 16.96
CA GLN A 236 -0.42 -0.24 17.80
C GLN A 236 -1.61 0.38 17.05
N ASP A 237 -1.86 0.02 15.79
CA ASP A 237 -2.95 0.62 14.99
C ASP A 237 -4.31 0.44 15.68
N CYS A 238 -4.54 -0.70 16.34
CA CYS A 238 -5.79 -0.94 17.09
C CYS A 238 -5.98 0.05 18.24
N LEU A 239 -4.90 0.43 18.93
CA LEU A 239 -4.92 1.42 20.00
C LEU A 239 -5.12 2.83 19.45
N GLU A 240 -4.46 3.19 18.35
CA GLU A 240 -4.65 4.49 17.70
C GLU A 240 -6.08 4.67 17.15
N ASN A 241 -6.66 3.59 16.62
CA ASN A 241 -8.06 3.58 16.17
C ASN A 241 -9.04 3.74 17.35
N ALA A 242 -8.75 3.11 18.48
CA ALA A 242 -9.54 3.29 19.71
C ALA A 242 -9.48 4.74 20.19
N PHE A 243 -8.29 5.36 20.24
CA PHE A 243 -8.15 6.77 20.60
C PHE A 243 -8.88 7.71 19.64
N SER A 244 -8.87 7.39 18.34
CA SER A 244 -9.60 8.17 17.34
C SER A 244 -11.12 8.05 17.54
N SER A 245 -11.62 6.87 17.90
CA SER A 245 -13.04 6.65 18.21
C SER A 245 -13.48 7.40 19.47
N ILE A 246 -12.63 7.45 20.50
CA ILE A 246 -12.88 8.20 21.73
C ILE A 246 -12.98 9.69 21.41
N ARG A 247 -11.96 10.26 20.74
CA ARG A 247 -11.95 11.69 20.35
C ARG A 247 -13.14 12.08 19.48
N ALA A 248 -13.52 11.23 18.53
CA ALA A 248 -14.65 11.50 17.64
C ALA A 248 -15.99 11.67 18.40
N ARG A 249 -16.12 11.05 19.57
CA ARG A 249 -17.32 11.20 20.41
C ARG A 249 -17.45 12.60 21.03
N GLY A 250 -16.34 13.31 21.21
CA GLY A 250 -16.29 14.70 21.66
C GLY A 250 -16.77 15.71 20.61
N GLY A 251 -17.14 15.26 19.41
CA GLY A 251 -17.57 16.12 18.30
C GLY A 251 -16.39 16.94 17.75
N ASN A 252 -16.53 18.26 17.71
CA ASN A 252 -15.50 19.17 17.19
C ASN A 252 -14.34 19.45 18.17
N ARG A 253 -14.21 18.67 19.25
CA ARG A 253 -13.14 18.83 20.25
C ARG A 253 -12.06 17.77 20.03
N ASP A 254 -11.12 18.08 19.14
CA ASP A 254 -10.02 17.15 18.80
C ASP A 254 -9.00 16.92 19.93
N ASN A 255 -9.01 17.75 20.97
CA ASN A 255 -8.07 17.67 22.08
C ASN A 255 -8.80 17.73 23.45
N PRO A 256 -9.41 16.62 23.90
CA PRO A 256 -10.12 16.55 25.17
C PRO A 256 -9.17 16.69 26.36
N ASP A 257 -9.63 17.30 27.45
CA ASP A 257 -8.94 17.24 28.74
C ASP A 257 -9.08 15.85 29.39
N SER A 258 -8.39 15.61 30.51
CA SER A 258 -8.39 14.30 31.17
C SER A 258 -9.77 13.84 31.64
N VAL A 259 -10.63 14.77 32.09
CA VAL A 259 -11.98 14.45 32.57
C VAL A 259 -12.88 14.11 31.39
N GLN A 260 -12.79 14.89 30.32
CA GLN A 260 -13.50 14.64 29.08
C GLN A 260 -13.11 13.29 28.46
N PHE A 261 -11.81 13.00 28.40
CA PHE A 261 -11.32 11.72 27.91
C PHE A 261 -11.86 10.56 28.76
N GLU A 262 -11.90 10.69 30.09
CA GLU A 262 -12.48 9.67 30.96
C GLU A 262 -13.96 9.44 30.67
N CYS A 263 -14.74 10.52 30.53
CA CYS A 263 -16.17 10.43 30.20
C CYS A 263 -16.40 9.77 28.84
N GLU A 264 -15.67 10.18 27.81
CA GLU A 264 -15.77 9.63 26.44
C GLU A 264 -15.32 8.16 26.40
N TYR A 265 -14.20 7.83 27.03
CA TYR A 265 -13.71 6.46 27.17
C TYR A 265 -14.74 5.57 27.86
N ARG A 266 -15.30 6.01 28.99
CA ARG A 266 -16.33 5.26 29.73
C ARG A 266 -17.52 4.98 28.81
N ALA A 267 -18.00 5.99 28.10
CA ALA A 267 -19.12 5.84 27.20
C ALA A 267 -18.84 4.87 26.02
N VAL A 268 -17.64 4.90 25.45
CA VAL A 268 -17.20 3.93 24.42
C VAL A 268 -17.09 2.52 25.00
N ALA A 269 -16.45 2.35 26.15
CA ALA A 269 -16.26 1.06 26.81
C ALA A 269 -17.61 0.42 27.19
N THR A 270 -18.50 1.20 27.80
CA THR A 270 -19.88 0.82 28.09
C THR A 270 -20.58 0.41 26.79
N GLY A 271 -20.59 1.25 25.75
CA GLY A 271 -21.23 0.92 24.47
C GLY A 271 -20.75 -0.40 23.83
N LEU A 272 -19.46 -0.73 23.98
CA LEU A 272 -18.89 -2.01 23.50
C LEU A 272 -19.27 -3.22 24.35
N MET A 273 -19.52 -3.04 25.65
CA MET A 273 -19.98 -4.12 26.53
C MET A 273 -21.48 -4.42 26.36
N PHE A 274 -22.27 -3.42 25.94
CA PHE A 274 -23.72 -3.50 25.80
C PHE A 274 -24.19 -3.74 24.34
N SER A 275 -23.29 -4.04 23.40
CA SER A 275 -23.67 -4.39 22.04
C SER A 275 -24.35 -5.77 21.99
N ASN A 276 -25.68 -5.74 22.03
CA ASN A 276 -26.58 -6.89 21.96
C ASN A 276 -26.43 -7.69 20.65
N SER A 277 -26.68 -9.00 20.71
CA SER A 277 -26.61 -9.92 19.58
C SER A 277 -27.52 -9.51 18.42
N GLU A 278 -27.01 -9.52 17.18
CA GLU A 278 -27.71 -9.09 15.95
C GLU A 278 -28.94 -9.94 15.54
N LYS A 279 -29.50 -10.81 16.40
CA LYS A 279 -30.59 -11.74 16.04
C LYS A 279 -31.62 -12.03 17.14
N THR A 280 -32.08 -11.05 17.91
CA THR A 280 -33.21 -11.29 18.83
C THR A 280 -34.25 -10.18 18.77
N ASN A 281 -35.50 -10.57 18.45
CA ASN A 281 -36.72 -9.77 18.61
C ASN A 281 -37.23 -9.74 20.05
N CYS A 282 -36.33 -9.93 21.03
CA CYS A 282 -36.66 -9.84 22.44
C CYS A 282 -35.72 -8.80 23.04
N GLU A 283 -36.28 -7.73 23.62
CA GLU A 283 -35.56 -6.85 24.52
C GLU A 283 -34.99 -7.73 25.64
N GLN A 284 -33.67 -7.79 25.75
CA GLN A 284 -33.05 -8.22 27.00
C GLN A 284 -33.23 -7.06 27.97
N ASP A 285 -34.27 -7.19 28.77
CA ASP A 285 -34.59 -6.31 29.87
C ASP A 285 -33.36 -6.17 30.79
N LEU A 286 -32.83 -4.94 30.86
CA LEU A 286 -31.63 -4.58 31.61
C LEU A 286 -31.86 -4.61 33.13
N ASP A 287 -33.06 -5.00 33.56
CA ASP A 287 -33.48 -5.10 34.95
C ASP A 287 -32.51 -5.90 35.83
N ALA A 288 -31.94 -7.01 35.34
CA ALA A 288 -30.98 -7.79 36.14
C ALA A 288 -29.70 -7.01 36.51
N LEU A 289 -29.30 -6.05 35.68
CA LEU A 289 -28.07 -5.26 35.84
C LEU A 289 -28.35 -3.96 36.61
N LEU A 290 -29.52 -3.36 36.41
CA LEU A 290 -30.01 -2.24 37.24
C LEU A 290 -30.33 -2.69 38.68
N LEU A 291 -30.81 -3.92 38.87
CA LEU A 291 -31.00 -4.53 40.19
C LEU A 291 -29.66 -4.77 40.92
N GLN A 292 -28.58 -5.08 40.18
CA GLN A 292 -27.23 -5.18 40.73
C GLN A 292 -26.64 -3.82 41.12
N PHE A 293 -26.94 -2.73 40.40
CA PHE A 293 -26.57 -1.38 40.85
C PHE A 293 -27.41 -0.90 42.04
N SER A 294 -28.70 -1.26 42.09
CA SER A 294 -29.59 -0.89 43.19
C SER A 294 -29.18 -1.49 44.54
N THR A 295 -28.54 -2.66 44.56
CA THR A 295 -27.99 -3.29 45.77
C THR A 295 -26.71 -2.62 46.27
N TYR A 296 -25.99 -1.88 45.42
CA TYR A 296 -24.86 -1.02 45.84
C TYR A 296 -25.31 0.38 46.29
N VAL A 297 -26.51 0.81 45.91
CA VAL A 297 -27.04 2.16 46.17
C VAL A 297 -28.08 2.17 47.30
N SER A 298 -28.60 1.02 47.74
CA SER A 298 -29.63 0.90 48.79
C SER A 298 -29.15 1.12 50.23
N HIS A 299 -28.22 2.05 50.47
CA HIS A 299 -28.35 2.88 51.66
C HIS A 299 -29.31 4.04 51.32
N GLU A 300 -30.59 3.76 51.62
CA GLU A 300 -31.72 4.69 51.78
C GLU A 300 -32.44 5.20 50.50
N SER A 301 -33.73 4.86 50.45
CA SER A 301 -34.80 5.32 49.55
C SER A 301 -35.67 6.37 50.31
N PRO A 302 -36.78 7.01 49.78
CA PRO A 302 -37.56 6.60 48.59
C PRO A 302 -38.32 7.70 47.74
N GLN A 303 -38.69 7.26 46.52
CA GLN A 303 -39.92 7.50 45.69
C GLN A 303 -40.24 8.88 45.04
N VAL A 304 -40.57 8.89 43.72
CA VAL A 304 -41.93 8.98 43.12
C VAL A 304 -41.86 8.71 41.59
N ILE A 305 -42.88 8.02 41.07
CA ILE A 305 -43.11 7.51 39.70
C ILE A 305 -43.87 8.53 38.84
N VAL A 306 -43.51 8.70 37.54
CA VAL A 306 -44.47 9.01 36.44
C VAL A 306 -44.04 8.36 35.11
N ASP A 307 -45.05 7.86 34.39
CA ASP A 307 -45.16 6.98 33.21
C ASP A 307 -44.62 7.51 31.85
N PRO A 308 -43.91 6.69 31.03
CA PRO A 308 -43.34 7.05 29.73
C PRO A 308 -44.25 6.68 28.54
N LYS A 309 -44.99 7.65 27.97
CA LYS A 309 -45.82 7.40 26.76
C LYS A 309 -45.90 8.53 25.72
N SER A 310 -44.83 9.30 25.47
CA SER A 310 -44.92 10.31 24.40
C SER A 310 -43.66 10.56 23.56
N ILE A 311 -42.88 9.52 23.23
CA ILE A 311 -41.87 9.62 22.17
C ILE A 311 -41.85 8.35 21.30
N MET A 312 -42.75 8.28 20.32
CA MET A 312 -42.62 7.40 19.15
C MET A 312 -43.26 8.11 17.95
N GLU A 313 -42.39 8.68 17.10
CA GLU A 313 -42.62 9.12 15.71
C GLU A 313 -41.23 9.59 15.20
N GLU A 314 -40.22 8.73 15.19
CA GLU A 314 -39.84 7.79 14.10
C GLU A 314 -39.30 8.51 12.83
N HIS A 315 -38.07 9.02 12.94
CA HIS A 315 -37.20 9.34 11.80
C HIS A 315 -36.49 8.07 11.30
N GLY A 316 -36.60 7.85 10.00
CA GLY A 316 -36.16 6.66 9.28
C GLY A 316 -34.66 6.37 9.28
N TYR A 317 -34.43 5.07 9.34
CA TYR A 317 -33.21 4.30 9.13
C TYR A 317 -32.44 4.67 7.85
N TYR A 318 -31.12 4.86 7.95
CA TYR A 318 -30.19 4.53 6.85
C TYR A 318 -28.89 3.94 7.41
N ARG A 319 -28.73 2.62 7.20
CA ARG A 319 -27.44 1.94 7.11
C ARG A 319 -26.82 2.31 5.76
N VAL A 320 -25.57 2.78 5.74
CA VAL A 320 -24.71 2.73 4.56
C VAL A 320 -23.32 2.26 4.97
N ALA A 321 -23.06 0.99 4.69
CA ALA A 321 -21.73 0.55 4.29
C ALA A 321 -21.44 1.15 2.92
N THR A 322 -20.23 1.68 2.71
CA THR A 322 -19.27 1.22 1.69
C THR A 322 -18.19 2.28 1.50
N ASP A 323 -16.97 1.78 1.36
CA ASP A 323 -15.84 2.42 0.70
C ASP A 323 -16.26 3.33 -0.46
N PHE A 324 -15.81 4.59 -0.43
CA PHE A 324 -15.71 5.41 -1.64
C PHE A 324 -14.45 6.27 -1.57
N ASP A 325 -13.47 5.90 -2.38
CA ASP A 325 -12.39 6.76 -2.83
C ASP A 325 -13.00 7.96 -3.57
N MET A 326 -12.71 9.17 -3.12
CA MET A 326 -12.92 10.38 -3.91
C MET A 326 -11.56 11.03 -4.20
N MET A 327 -11.18 10.94 -5.48
CA MET A 327 -10.04 11.60 -6.08
C MET A 327 -10.45 13.04 -6.35
N ASP A 328 -9.91 13.95 -5.54
CA ASP A 328 -10.16 15.38 -5.68
C ASP A 328 -9.32 15.92 -6.85
N CYS A 329 -9.97 16.05 -8.01
CA CYS A 329 -9.40 16.62 -9.24
C CYS A 329 -9.75 18.11 -9.34
N THR A 330 -9.03 18.95 -8.62
CA THR A 330 -8.97 20.39 -8.92
C THR A 330 -7.60 20.95 -8.54
N GLU A 331 -6.63 20.93 -9.46
CA GLU A 331 -5.53 21.89 -9.44
C GLU A 331 -5.39 22.52 -10.84
N VAL A 332 -5.68 23.82 -10.86
CA VAL A 332 -5.62 24.73 -12.00
C VAL A 332 -4.15 24.90 -12.41
N ARG A 333 -3.89 24.80 -13.71
CA ARG A 333 -2.57 25.03 -14.32
C ARG A 333 -2.19 26.51 -14.19
N GLU A 334 -1.17 26.82 -13.41
CA GLU A 334 -0.40 28.05 -13.56
C GLU A 334 0.97 27.70 -14.17
N ARG A 335 1.23 28.24 -15.37
CA ARG A 335 2.52 28.13 -16.07
C ARG A 335 3.43 29.24 -15.56
N GLU A 336 4.56 28.89 -14.96
CA GLU A 336 5.67 29.83 -14.81
C GLU A 336 6.81 29.42 -15.75
N ASN A 337 7.22 30.35 -16.60
CA ASN A 337 8.32 30.24 -17.55
C ASN A 337 9.65 30.33 -16.79
N PHE A 338 10.50 29.31 -16.88
CA PHE A 338 11.93 29.45 -16.56
C PHE A 338 12.78 29.09 -17.77
N LEU A 339 13.61 30.05 -18.15
CA LEU A 339 14.51 30.05 -19.31
C LEU A 339 15.63 29.02 -19.14
N SER A 340 15.75 28.11 -20.10
CA SER A 340 16.92 27.25 -20.30
C SER A 340 18.01 28.00 -21.06
N SER A 341 19.23 28.04 -20.51
CA SER A 341 20.43 28.48 -21.22
C SER A 341 21.11 27.28 -21.90
N ASP A 342 21.17 27.32 -23.22
CA ASP A 342 21.86 26.33 -24.05
C ASP A 342 23.39 26.44 -23.95
N GLY A 343 24.04 25.28 -23.93
CA GLY A 343 25.48 25.12 -24.16
C GLY A 343 25.73 23.79 -24.89
N VAL A 344 26.14 23.89 -26.16
CA VAL A 344 26.37 22.77 -27.09
C VAL A 344 27.81 22.25 -27.02
N LEU A 345 27.97 20.92 -27.01
CA LEU A 345 28.96 20.04 -27.71
C LEU A 345 28.92 18.66 -26.97
N SER A 346 29.02 17.47 -27.56
CA SER A 346 29.39 16.98 -28.89
C SER A 346 28.82 15.56 -29.07
N SER A 347 28.73 15.11 -30.32
CA SER A 347 28.23 13.82 -30.78
C SER A 347 29.05 12.62 -30.30
N ASP A 348 28.39 11.66 -29.66
CA ASP A 348 28.69 10.23 -29.70
C ASP A 348 27.38 9.45 -29.52
N ILE A 349 27.31 8.27 -30.10
CA ILE A 349 26.11 7.45 -30.35
C ILE A 349 25.25 7.31 -29.07
N ASN A 350 24.20 8.15 -28.96
CA ASN A 350 23.24 8.03 -27.88
C ASN A 350 22.38 6.78 -28.13
N PRO A 351 22.23 5.87 -27.14
CA PRO A 351 21.19 4.86 -27.21
C PRO A 351 19.82 5.53 -27.43
N PRO A 352 18.86 4.84 -28.09
CA PRO A 352 17.56 5.44 -28.34
C PRO A 352 16.96 5.95 -27.03
N PRO A 353 16.38 7.17 -27.01
CA PRO A 353 15.84 7.77 -25.80
C PRO A 353 14.78 6.84 -25.20
N PHE A 354 14.78 6.71 -23.87
CA PHE A 354 13.82 5.86 -23.17
C PHE A 354 12.38 6.33 -23.45
N ASP A 355 11.57 5.47 -24.05
CA ASP A 355 10.16 5.73 -24.32
C ASP A 355 9.33 5.53 -23.05
N HIS A 356 9.11 6.63 -22.32
CA HIS A 356 8.38 6.65 -21.06
C HIS A 356 6.92 6.22 -21.21
N ASP A 357 6.17 6.90 -22.10
CA ASP A 357 4.75 6.62 -22.31
C ASP A 357 4.55 5.18 -22.81
N GLY A 358 5.38 4.72 -23.76
CA GLY A 358 5.33 3.33 -24.24
C GLY A 358 5.58 2.32 -23.12
N ASN A 359 6.55 2.57 -22.23
CA ASN A 359 6.82 1.69 -21.09
C ASN A 359 5.63 1.59 -20.11
N VAL A 360 4.96 2.71 -19.83
CA VAL A 360 3.77 2.69 -18.96
C VAL A 360 2.59 2.04 -19.65
N LEU A 361 2.41 2.24 -20.96
CA LEU A 361 1.35 1.60 -21.74
C LEU A 361 1.54 0.09 -21.85
N VAL A 362 2.78 -0.40 -21.94
CA VAL A 362 3.08 -1.85 -21.84
C VAL A 362 2.65 -2.40 -20.49
N TYR A 363 2.91 -1.67 -19.40
CA TYR A 363 2.45 -2.08 -18.07
C TYR A 363 0.92 -2.12 -17.97
N ILE A 364 0.23 -1.09 -18.49
CA ILE A 364 -1.25 -1.05 -18.54
C ILE A 364 -1.80 -2.20 -19.39
N ALA A 365 -1.20 -2.50 -20.54
CA ALA A 365 -1.58 -3.62 -21.40
C ALA A 365 -1.45 -4.96 -20.66
N GLY A 366 -0.37 -5.16 -19.91
CA GLY A 366 -0.20 -6.34 -19.05
C GLY A 366 -1.26 -6.44 -17.96
N TYR A 367 -1.67 -5.32 -17.36
CA TYR A 367 -2.76 -5.27 -16.39
C TYR A 367 -4.13 -5.59 -16.99
N ILE A 368 -4.44 -5.01 -18.15
CA ILE A 368 -5.67 -5.32 -18.89
C ILE A 368 -5.70 -6.81 -19.22
N ALA A 369 -4.57 -7.37 -19.68
CA ALA A 369 -4.50 -8.78 -20.00
C ALA A 369 -4.71 -9.68 -18.77
N ASP A 370 -4.13 -9.34 -17.62
CA ASP A 370 -4.36 -10.06 -16.36
C ASP A 370 -5.83 -10.02 -15.92
N LYS A 371 -6.49 -8.85 -16.01
CA LYS A 371 -7.87 -8.67 -15.57
C LYS A 371 -8.94 -9.20 -16.52
N VAL A 372 -8.67 -9.13 -17.82
CA VAL A 372 -9.63 -9.46 -18.88
C VAL A 372 -9.33 -10.86 -19.40
N VAL A 373 -8.15 -11.09 -19.97
CA VAL A 373 -7.79 -12.39 -20.59
C VAL A 373 -7.71 -13.50 -19.53
N GLY A 374 -7.26 -13.18 -18.30
CA GLY A 374 -7.24 -14.14 -17.19
C GLY A 374 -8.63 -14.64 -16.75
N LYS A 375 -9.71 -13.89 -17.00
CA LYS A 375 -11.09 -14.30 -16.72
C LYS A 375 -11.71 -15.20 -17.80
N PHE A 376 -11.11 -15.22 -18.98
CA PHE A 376 -11.55 -16.03 -20.13
C PHE A 376 -10.65 -17.25 -20.37
N ALA A 377 -9.73 -17.54 -19.44
CA ALA A 377 -8.92 -18.75 -19.49
C ALA A 377 -9.75 -19.99 -19.15
N ASP A 378 -9.56 -21.08 -19.89
CA ASP A 378 -10.17 -22.38 -19.60
C ASP A 378 -9.75 -22.92 -18.22
N PRO A 379 -10.50 -23.88 -17.65
CA PRO A 379 -10.15 -24.51 -16.37
C PRO A 379 -8.75 -25.13 -16.32
N GLU A 380 -8.14 -25.41 -17.48
CA GLU A 380 -6.80 -26.00 -17.61
C GLU A 380 -5.66 -24.96 -17.65
N GLY A 381 -5.97 -23.66 -17.55
CA GLY A 381 -4.99 -22.56 -17.50
C GLY A 381 -5.02 -21.65 -18.73
N PRO A 382 -4.20 -20.57 -18.75
CA PRO A 382 -4.13 -19.67 -19.90
C PRO A 382 -3.71 -20.44 -21.15
N CYS A 383 -4.43 -20.24 -22.25
CA CYS A 383 -4.18 -20.89 -23.54
C CYS A 383 -2.68 -20.88 -23.90
N LYS A 384 -2.08 -22.06 -24.12
CA LYS A 384 -0.65 -22.23 -24.46
C LYS A 384 -0.26 -21.53 -25.78
N GLU A 385 -1.24 -21.22 -26.62
CA GLU A 385 -1.09 -20.53 -27.90
C GLU A 385 -1.76 -19.14 -27.92
N CYS A 386 -1.91 -18.49 -26.76
CA CYS A 386 -2.53 -17.17 -26.70
C CYS A 386 -1.76 -16.15 -27.57
N LYS A 387 -2.36 -15.70 -28.68
CA LYS A 387 -1.80 -14.68 -29.58
C LYS A 387 -1.58 -13.31 -28.92
N VAL A 388 -2.15 -13.11 -27.73
CA VAL A 388 -2.18 -11.83 -27.00
C VAL A 388 -1.12 -11.77 -25.89
N LEU A 389 -0.70 -12.94 -25.37
CA LEU A 389 0.20 -13.05 -24.23
C LEU A 389 1.51 -13.75 -24.61
N SER A 390 2.58 -13.34 -23.94
CA SER A 390 3.89 -13.99 -24.04
C SER A 390 4.24 -14.70 -22.73
N THR A 391 4.96 -15.81 -22.84
CA THR A 391 5.59 -16.51 -21.71
C THR A 391 6.98 -15.96 -21.40
N HIS A 392 7.51 -15.08 -22.25
CA HIS A 392 8.83 -14.46 -22.12
C HIS A 392 8.74 -12.95 -22.29
N VAL A 393 9.59 -12.20 -21.58
CA VAL A 393 9.71 -10.75 -21.75
C VAL A 393 10.51 -10.46 -23.02
N PRO A 394 9.96 -9.73 -23.99
CA PRO A 394 10.73 -9.27 -25.13
C PRO A 394 11.94 -8.43 -24.69
N THR A 395 13.04 -8.49 -25.44
CA THR A 395 14.24 -7.64 -25.21
C THR A 395 14.02 -6.18 -25.62
N ASP A 396 12.80 -5.82 -26.00
CA ASP A 396 12.39 -4.48 -26.39
C ASP A 396 12.47 -3.53 -25.17
N PRO A 397 13.17 -2.38 -25.29
CA PRO A 397 13.27 -1.37 -24.23
C PRO A 397 11.94 -0.86 -23.67
N ARG A 398 10.83 -1.01 -24.41
CA ARG A 398 9.46 -0.69 -23.96
C ARG A 398 8.96 -1.59 -22.82
N TYR A 399 9.64 -2.70 -22.52
CA TYR A 399 9.24 -3.64 -21.47
C TYR A 399 10.04 -3.48 -20.18
N THR A 400 10.99 -2.55 -20.12
CA THR A 400 11.88 -2.34 -18.96
C THR A 400 11.09 -2.02 -17.70
N PHE A 401 10.13 -1.08 -17.78
CA PHE A 401 9.30 -0.72 -16.63
C PHE A 401 8.42 -1.87 -16.15
N LEU A 402 7.85 -2.66 -17.07
CA LEU A 402 7.08 -3.85 -16.72
C LEU A 402 7.95 -4.88 -15.99
N LYS A 403 9.17 -5.12 -16.49
CA LYS A 403 10.12 -6.06 -15.90
C LYS A 403 10.47 -5.67 -14.46
N ASP A 404 10.73 -4.39 -14.22
CA ASP A 404 11.09 -3.91 -12.87
C ASP A 404 9.89 -3.85 -11.92
N LYS A 405 8.68 -3.58 -12.44
CA LYS A 405 7.44 -3.63 -11.64
C LYS A 405 7.09 -5.04 -11.17
N GLN A 406 7.55 -6.08 -11.85
CA GLN A 406 7.34 -7.45 -11.40
C GLN A 406 8.34 -7.80 -10.30
N TYR A 407 7.83 -8.21 -9.13
CA TYR A 407 8.65 -8.75 -8.06
C TYR A 407 9.46 -9.94 -8.60
N THR A 408 10.77 -9.96 -8.34
CA THR A 408 11.62 -11.12 -8.61
C THR A 408 11.00 -12.34 -7.93
N ASP A 409 10.94 -13.48 -8.64
CA ASP A 409 10.41 -14.79 -8.19
C ASP A 409 9.01 -15.21 -8.69
N LEU A 410 8.55 -14.62 -9.79
CA LEU A 410 7.51 -15.23 -10.60
C LEU A 410 8.08 -15.42 -12.00
N ALA A 411 8.22 -16.67 -12.45
CA ALA A 411 8.33 -16.93 -13.87
C ALA A 411 7.18 -16.16 -14.54
N LEU A 412 7.54 -15.24 -15.43
CA LEU A 412 6.61 -14.31 -16.06
C LEU A 412 5.43 -15.11 -16.64
N GLY A 413 4.25 -14.94 -16.06
CA GLY A 413 3.04 -15.66 -16.45
C GLY A 413 2.46 -16.64 -15.44
N GLU A 414 3.17 -17.07 -14.39
CA GLU A 414 2.61 -18.10 -13.48
C GLU A 414 1.62 -17.56 -12.44
N LYS A 415 1.94 -16.46 -11.73
CA LYS A 415 1.04 -15.84 -10.72
C LYS A 415 1.12 -14.31 -10.63
N GLY A 416 1.80 -13.66 -11.58
CA GLY A 416 2.00 -12.21 -11.64
C GLY A 416 1.39 -11.56 -12.88
N LEU A 417 1.58 -10.25 -13.03
CA LEU A 417 1.11 -9.47 -14.17
C LEU A 417 1.53 -10.14 -15.49
N LYS A 418 0.59 -10.34 -16.40
CA LYS A 418 0.86 -11.05 -17.67
C LYS A 418 1.70 -10.19 -18.61
N VAL A 419 2.52 -10.83 -19.45
CA VAL A 419 3.32 -10.13 -20.46
C VAL A 419 2.50 -9.99 -21.73
N PRO A 420 2.12 -8.76 -22.13
CA PRO A 420 1.42 -8.56 -23.40
C PRO A 420 2.37 -8.79 -24.57
N ARG A 421 1.88 -9.32 -25.69
CA ARG A 421 2.63 -9.27 -26.97
C ARG A 421 2.51 -7.88 -27.60
N SER A 422 3.40 -7.57 -28.54
CA SER A 422 3.41 -6.30 -29.27
C SER A 422 2.04 -5.93 -29.82
N ALA A 423 1.29 -6.86 -30.42
CA ALA A 423 -0.04 -6.59 -30.96
C ALA A 423 -1.04 -6.02 -29.92
N LEU A 424 -1.01 -6.51 -28.68
CA LEU A 424 -1.86 -5.95 -27.61
C LEU A 424 -1.36 -4.58 -27.16
N VAL A 425 -0.05 -4.40 -27.08
CA VAL A 425 0.56 -3.12 -26.75
C VAL A 425 0.17 -2.08 -27.80
N ASP A 426 0.30 -2.40 -29.09
CA ASP A 426 -0.02 -1.51 -30.20
C ASP A 426 -1.52 -1.15 -30.21
N LEU A 427 -2.40 -2.10 -29.86
CA LEU A 427 -3.82 -1.81 -29.64
C LEU A 427 -4.04 -0.82 -28.49
N VAL A 428 -3.42 -1.04 -27.33
CA VAL A 428 -3.56 -0.14 -26.18
C VAL A 428 -3.01 1.25 -26.48
N VAL A 429 -1.91 1.35 -27.21
CA VAL A 429 -1.35 2.62 -27.71
C VAL A 429 -2.34 3.33 -28.63
N ALA A 430 -2.96 2.60 -29.58
CA ALA A 430 -3.96 3.19 -30.47
C ALA A 430 -5.22 3.66 -29.71
N LEU A 431 -5.68 2.88 -28.73
CA LEU A 431 -6.80 3.25 -27.87
C LEU A 431 -6.50 4.50 -27.05
N GLU A 432 -5.28 4.62 -26.52
CA GLU A 432 -4.86 5.78 -25.74
C GLU A 432 -4.76 7.04 -26.60
N ALA A 433 -4.16 6.94 -27.79
CA ALA A 433 -4.10 8.05 -28.74
C ALA A 433 -5.50 8.52 -29.15
N ASN A 434 -6.43 7.59 -29.37
CA ASN A 434 -7.82 7.91 -29.66
C ASN A 434 -8.50 8.59 -28.45
N PHE A 435 -8.32 8.03 -27.25
CA PHE A 435 -8.84 8.62 -26.02
C PHE A 435 -8.40 10.08 -25.86
N ARG A 436 -7.11 10.39 -26.04
CA ARG A 436 -6.58 11.77 -25.98
C ARG A 436 -7.24 12.70 -27.00
N LYS A 437 -7.45 12.22 -28.23
CA LYS A 437 -8.05 13.00 -29.31
C LYS A 437 -9.51 13.39 -29.00
N HIS A 438 -10.27 12.50 -28.38
CA HIS A 438 -11.71 12.66 -28.26
C HIS A 438 -12.18 13.12 -26.86
N ILE A 439 -11.42 12.87 -25.78
CA ILE A 439 -11.88 13.09 -24.40
C ILE A 439 -12.37 14.51 -24.13
N ASN A 440 -11.66 15.54 -24.61
CA ASN A 440 -12.04 16.93 -24.37
C ASN A 440 -13.40 17.30 -24.98
N GLY A 441 -13.80 16.64 -26.08
CA GLY A 441 -15.09 16.87 -26.73
C GLY A 441 -16.26 16.18 -26.01
N VAL A 442 -15.98 15.21 -25.13
CA VAL A 442 -17.02 14.38 -24.50
C VAL A 442 -16.99 14.39 -22.97
N VAL A 443 -15.98 15.01 -22.34
CA VAL A 443 -15.73 14.94 -20.87
C VAL A 443 -16.92 15.38 -20.01
N HIS A 444 -17.71 16.34 -20.49
CA HIS A 444 -18.90 16.85 -19.78
C HIS A 444 -20.20 16.14 -20.19
N SER A 445 -20.11 15.03 -20.93
CA SER A 445 -21.27 14.39 -21.52
C SER A 445 -21.67 13.12 -20.76
N VAL A 446 -22.97 12.95 -20.53
CA VAL A 446 -23.53 11.73 -19.94
C VAL A 446 -23.29 10.56 -20.89
N GLY A 447 -22.89 9.40 -20.34
CA GLY A 447 -22.57 8.20 -21.13
C GLY A 447 -21.19 8.25 -21.80
N LEU A 448 -20.22 8.90 -21.16
CA LEU A 448 -18.85 9.11 -21.64
C LEU A 448 -18.22 7.86 -22.27
N GLY A 449 -18.29 6.71 -21.59
CA GLY A 449 -17.73 5.47 -22.09
C GLY A 449 -18.31 5.07 -23.45
N LYS A 450 -19.65 5.03 -23.56
CA LYS A 450 -20.32 4.68 -24.83
C LYS A 450 -19.95 5.65 -25.93
N LYS A 451 -19.90 6.95 -25.64
CA LYS A 451 -19.54 8.00 -26.61
C LYS A 451 -18.11 7.85 -27.12
N LEU A 452 -17.14 7.62 -26.24
CA LEU A 452 -15.75 7.35 -26.60
C LEU A 452 -15.61 6.09 -27.47
N PHE A 453 -16.36 5.03 -27.18
CA PHE A 453 -16.36 3.82 -28.00
C PHE A 453 -17.03 4.02 -29.37
N THR A 454 -18.07 4.86 -29.46
CA THR A 454 -18.80 5.12 -30.71
C THR A 454 -18.22 6.26 -31.57
N SER A 455 -17.34 7.11 -31.03
CA SER A 455 -16.88 8.35 -31.68
C SER A 455 -15.84 8.16 -32.78
N GLY A 456 -15.97 7.13 -33.61
CA GLY A 456 -15.02 6.87 -34.70
C GLY A 456 -13.70 6.31 -34.19
N MET A 457 -13.77 5.22 -33.40
CA MET A 457 -12.62 4.35 -33.19
C MET A 457 -12.19 3.76 -34.54
N GLU A 458 -11.38 4.48 -35.30
CA GLU A 458 -10.49 3.88 -36.29
C GLU A 458 -9.41 3.11 -35.53
N VAL A 459 -9.79 1.98 -34.93
CA VAL A 459 -8.80 0.95 -34.60
C VAL A 459 -8.35 0.44 -35.97
N VAL A 460 -7.13 0.78 -36.37
CA VAL A 460 -6.49 0.12 -37.52
C VAL A 460 -6.63 -1.38 -37.28
N MET A 461 -7.42 -2.04 -38.12
CA MET A 461 -7.69 -3.47 -38.03
C MET A 461 -6.37 -4.21 -38.20
N PHE A 462 -5.74 -4.57 -37.09
CA PHE A 462 -4.65 -5.53 -37.11
C PHE A 462 -5.28 -6.91 -37.29
N ASP A 463 -4.96 -7.55 -38.41
CA ASP A 463 -5.38 -8.90 -38.70
C ASP A 463 -4.78 -9.85 -37.65
N LEU A 464 -5.56 -10.18 -36.62
CA LEU A 464 -5.17 -11.15 -35.60
C LEU A 464 -5.18 -12.59 -36.16
N GLY A 465 -5.52 -12.78 -37.44
CA GLY A 465 -5.71 -14.08 -38.09
C GLY A 465 -6.85 -14.88 -37.44
N PRO A 466 -7.34 -15.95 -38.11
CA PRO A 466 -8.42 -16.76 -37.55
C PRO A 466 -8.02 -17.30 -36.16
N VAL A 467 -8.92 -17.12 -35.19
CA VAL A 467 -8.85 -17.76 -33.87
C VAL A 467 -9.25 -19.21 -34.10
N SER A 468 -8.28 -20.12 -34.20
CA SER A 468 -8.54 -21.54 -34.41
C SER A 468 -9.20 -22.15 -33.16
N SER A 469 -10.51 -22.35 -33.24
CA SER A 469 -11.30 -23.51 -32.79
C SER A 469 -11.15 -24.08 -31.37
N CYS A 470 -10.60 -23.37 -30.39
CA CYS A 470 -10.57 -23.83 -29.00
C CYS A 470 -11.24 -22.85 -28.03
N VAL A 471 -12.45 -22.37 -28.35
CA VAL A 471 -13.32 -21.66 -27.39
C VAL A 471 -14.78 -21.97 -27.75
N ASN A 472 -15.38 -22.99 -27.13
CA ASN A 472 -16.82 -23.29 -27.26
C ASN A 472 -17.67 -22.43 -26.30
N LYS A 473 -17.38 -21.12 -26.29
CA LYS A 473 -18.27 -20.03 -25.84
C LYS A 473 -17.90 -18.81 -26.66
N GLU A 474 -18.73 -18.51 -27.65
CA GLU A 474 -18.58 -17.38 -28.57
C GLU A 474 -18.19 -16.08 -27.86
N VAL A 475 -16.95 -15.64 -28.05
CA VAL A 475 -16.56 -14.23 -27.96
C VAL A 475 -16.88 -13.62 -29.32
N ILE A 476 -18.11 -13.12 -29.47
CA ILE A 476 -18.45 -12.25 -30.59
C ILE A 476 -17.96 -10.84 -30.23
N LEU A 477 -16.74 -10.51 -30.65
CA LEU A 477 -16.36 -9.12 -30.92
C LEU A 477 -16.69 -8.85 -32.40
N THR A 478 -17.96 -8.72 -32.74
CA THR A 478 -18.38 -8.15 -34.03
C THR A 478 -18.94 -6.75 -33.79
N PHE A 479 -18.32 -5.76 -34.41
CA PHE A 479 -18.85 -4.42 -34.54
C PHE A 479 -19.23 -4.23 -36.01
N SER A 480 -20.52 -4.32 -36.33
CA SER A 480 -21.05 -3.95 -37.64
C SER A 480 -21.73 -2.58 -37.57
N PRO A 481 -21.49 -1.67 -38.52
CA PRO A 481 -22.24 -0.42 -38.65
C PRO A 481 -23.64 -0.68 -39.23
N PRO A 482 -24.66 0.17 -38.95
CA PRO A 482 -26.00 -0.06 -39.45
C PRO A 482 -26.11 0.38 -40.91
N GLY A 483 -26.67 -0.48 -41.76
CA GLY A 483 -27.13 -0.08 -43.08
C GLY A 483 -27.15 -1.23 -44.07
N LEU A 484 -28.22 -2.03 -44.04
CA LEU A 484 -28.85 -2.57 -45.24
C LEU A 484 -30.16 -3.23 -44.85
N ASP A 485 -31.24 -2.66 -45.40
CA ASP A 485 -32.59 -3.19 -45.43
C ASP A 485 -32.60 -4.68 -45.79
N LEU A 486 -33.52 -5.45 -45.19
CA LEU A 486 -34.28 -6.47 -45.92
C LEU A 486 -35.55 -6.83 -45.12
N GLN A 487 -36.65 -6.84 -45.86
CA GLN A 487 -38.04 -6.90 -45.44
C GLN A 487 -38.47 -8.31 -44.96
N PHE A 488 -39.56 -8.30 -44.20
CA PHE A 488 -40.31 -9.44 -43.67
C PHE A 488 -40.74 -10.48 -44.73
N SER A 489 -40.61 -11.76 -44.36
CA SER A 489 -41.72 -12.73 -44.37
C SER A 489 -41.43 -13.86 -43.39
#